data_AF-A0A6C0EI62-F1
#
_entry.id   AF-A0A6C0EI62-F1
#
_cell.length_a   1.000
_cell.length_b   1.000
_cell.length_c   1.000
_cell.angle_alpha   90.00
_cell.angle_beta   90.00
_cell.angle_gamma   90.00
#
_symmetry.space_group_name_H-M   'P 1'
#
loop_
_entity.id
_entity.type
_entity.pdbx_description
1 polymer ?
#
loop_
_entity_poly.entity_id
_entity_poly.type
_entity_poly.pdbx_seq_one_letter_code
_entity_poly.pdbx_strand_id
1 'polypeptide(L)'
;MKNIEGFYYIILFTTYFIYITSFIGIASFAPEYLETLQTTFNVYIATILLWRFHPWRQYKLNPFDQKIIFSAAIFMLSSTSLTSVTRIFKIPKKILEDTS
;
A
#
# COMPACT_ATOMS: atom_id res chain seq x y z
N MET A 1 -17.20 18.81 12.36
CA MET A 1 -17.03 17.74 11.35
C MET A 1 -15.89 18.05 10.35
N LYS A 2 -15.66 19.31 9.97
CA LYS A 2 -14.58 19.75 9.04
C LYS A 2 -13.13 19.38 9.46
N ASN A 3 -12.86 19.27 10.76
CA ASN A 3 -11.49 19.02 11.27
C ASN A 3 -11.04 17.56 11.13
N ILE A 4 -11.97 16.60 11.16
CA ILE A 4 -11.67 15.15 11.04
C ILE A 4 -11.34 14.80 9.59
N GLU A 5 -12.07 15.40 8.65
CA GLU A 5 -11.83 15.22 7.21
C GLU A 5 -10.46 15.79 6.82
N GLY A 6 -10.11 16.98 7.30
CA GLY A 6 -8.79 17.58 7.07
C GLY A 6 -7.64 16.76 7.63
N PHE A 7 -7.77 16.27 8.87
CA PHE A 7 -6.75 15.41 9.49
C PHE A 7 -6.55 14.10 8.72
N TYR A 8 -7.62 13.52 8.19
CA TYR A 8 -7.54 12.34 7.33
C TYR A 8 -6.80 12.63 6.01
N TYR A 9 -7.10 13.74 5.33
CA TYR A 9 -6.38 14.09 4.10
C TYR A 9 -4.90 14.33 4.35
N ILE A 10 -4.53 14.91 5.50
CA ILE A 10 -3.13 15.05 5.92
C ILE A 10 -2.48 13.68 6.08
N ILE A 11 -3.10 12.76 6.84
CA ILE A 11 -2.56 11.40 7.02
C ILE A 11 -2.45 10.66 5.69
N LEU A 12 -3.47 10.76 4.84
CA LEU A 12 -3.48 10.10 3.54
C LEU A 12 -2.37 10.66 2.64
N PHE A 13 -2.25 11.98 2.54
CA PHE A 13 -1.21 12.62 1.75
C PHE A 13 0.19 12.26 2.25
N THR A 14 0.40 12.29 3.57
CA THR A 14 1.66 11.87 4.19
C THR A 14 1.96 10.40 3.90
N THR A 15 0.97 9.51 4.00
CA THR A 15 1.14 8.08 3.70
C THR A 15 1.54 7.85 2.25
N TYR A 16 0.86 8.53 1.31
CA TYR A 16 1.20 8.46 -0.11
C TYR A 16 2.60 9.03 -0.41
N PHE A 17 2.95 10.16 0.21
CA PHE A 17 4.25 10.78 0.06
C PHE A 17 5.38 9.85 0.52
N ILE A 18 5.26 9.29 1.72
CA ILE A 18 6.23 8.32 2.25
C ILE A 18 6.31 7.10 1.32
N TYR A 19 5.17 6.55 0.88
CA TYR A 19 5.17 5.39 0.00
C TYR A 19 5.89 5.67 -1.33
N ILE A 20 5.59 6.78 -2.00
CA ILE A 20 6.19 7.10 -3.30
C ILE A 20 7.70 7.31 -3.14
N THR A 21 8.14 8.08 -2.14
CA THR A 21 9.55 8.31 -1.88
C THR A 21 10.28 7.01 -1.52
N SER A 22 9.71 6.17 -0.65
CA SER A 22 10.28 4.87 -0.30
C SER A 22 10.30 3.91 -1.50
N PHE A 23 9.25 3.89 -2.31
CA PHE A 23 9.15 3.03 -3.49
C PHE A 23 10.23 3.38 -4.51
N ILE A 24 10.39 4.66 -4.85
CA ILE A 24 11.42 5.11 -5.81
C ILE A 24 12.82 4.80 -5.27
N GLY A 25 13.10 5.12 -4.01
CA GLY A 25 14.40 4.83 -3.41
C GLY A 25 14.71 3.33 -3.41
N ILE A 26 13.80 2.51 -2.90
CA ILE A 26 14.01 1.06 -2.78
C ILE A 26 14.04 0.39 -4.16
N ALA A 27 13.22 0.83 -5.12
CA ALA A 27 13.23 0.29 -6.48
C ALA A 27 14.58 0.51 -7.19
N SER A 28 15.24 1.65 -6.96
CA SER A 28 16.54 1.95 -7.57
C SER A 28 17.71 1.26 -6.89
N PHE A 29 17.71 1.15 -5.55
CA PHE A 29 18.86 0.62 -4.80
C PHE A 29 18.78 -0.88 -4.54
N ALA A 30 17.61 -1.41 -4.18
CA ALA A 30 17.46 -2.78 -3.72
C ALA A 30 16.03 -3.29 -3.94
N PRO A 31 15.69 -3.74 -5.16
CA PRO A 31 14.33 -4.12 -5.53
C PRO A 31 13.80 -5.34 -4.77
N GLU A 32 14.65 -6.04 -4.01
CA GLU A 32 14.26 -7.10 -3.08
C GLU A 32 13.40 -6.61 -1.92
N TYR A 33 13.67 -5.41 -1.41
CA TYR A 33 12.89 -4.84 -0.30
C TYR A 33 11.55 -4.26 -0.75
N LEU A 34 11.24 -4.25 -2.05
CA LEU A 34 9.93 -3.83 -2.56
C LEU A 34 8.81 -4.72 -2.03
N GLU A 35 9.07 -6.02 -1.87
CA GLU A 35 8.12 -6.97 -1.28
C GLU A 35 7.87 -6.65 0.20
N THR A 36 8.93 -6.46 0.97
CA THR A 36 8.81 -6.06 2.39
C THR A 36 8.07 -4.73 2.54
N LEU A 37 8.35 -3.77 1.66
CA LEU A 37 7.68 -2.47 1.62
C LEU A 37 6.18 -2.65 1.34
N GLN A 38 5.83 -3.38 0.28
CA GLN A 38 4.44 -3.67 -0.07
C GLN A 38 3.69 -4.33 1.09
N THR A 39 4.26 -5.38 1.69
CA THR A 39 3.66 -6.08 2.83
C THR A 39 3.45 -5.13 4.03
N THR A 40 4.45 -4.30 4.34
CA THR A 40 4.36 -3.34 5.45
C THR A 40 3.20 -2.36 5.26
N PHE A 41 3.09 -1.77 4.07
CA PHE A 41 2.00 -0.83 3.77
C PHE A 41 0.64 -1.52 3.71
N ASN A 42 0.55 -2.73 3.16
CA ASN A 42 -0.70 -3.51 3.15
C ASN A 42 -1.19 -3.80 4.57
N VAL A 43 -0.30 -4.21 5.48
CA VAL A 43 -0.65 -4.46 6.89
C VAL A 43 -1.08 -3.18 7.59
N TYR A 44 -0.37 -2.07 7.38
CA TYR A 44 -0.71 -0.76 7.94
C TYR A 44 -2.11 -0.31 7.50
N ILE A 45 -2.38 -0.33 6.19
CA ILE A 45 -3.67 0.06 5.61
C ILE A 45 -4.79 -0.87 6.10
N ALA A 46 -4.58 -2.18 6.07
CA ALA A 46 -5.55 -3.16 6.53
C ALA A 46 -5.90 -2.94 8.02
N THR A 47 -4.91 -2.63 8.86
CA THR A 47 -5.12 -2.34 10.28
C THR A 47 -5.99 -1.10 10.48
N ILE A 48 -5.72 -0.02 9.72
CA ILE A 48 -6.55 1.20 9.76
C ILE A 48 -7.98 0.90 9.32
N LEU A 49 -8.16 0.14 8.24
CA LEU A 49 -9.49 -0.24 7.77
C LEU A 49 -10.23 -1.09 8.80
N LEU A 50 -9.57 -2.10 9.39
CA LEU A 50 -10.16 -2.94 10.43
C LEU A 50 -10.56 -2.14 11.67
N TRP A 51 -9.71 -1.22 12.11
CA TRP A 51 -10.00 -0.36 13.25
C TRP A 51 -11.18 0.58 12.97
N ARG A 52 -11.29 1.10 11.75
CA ARG A 52 -12.31 2.09 11.36
C ARG A 52 -13.66 1.48 11.00
N PHE A 53 -13.67 0.34 10.31
CA PHE A 53 -14.87 -0.36 9.83
C PHE A 53 -15.25 -1.56 10.70
N HIS A 54 -14.86 -1.53 11.97
CA HIS A 54 -15.05 -2.64 12.87
C HIS A 54 -16.55 -2.98 13.08
N PRO A 55 -17.00 -4.23 12.86
CA PRO A 55 -18.42 -4.61 12.87
C PRO A 55 -19.13 -4.45 14.21
N TRP A 56 -18.40 -4.29 15.33
CA TRP A 56 -19.00 -4.03 16.65
C TRP A 56 -19.53 -2.60 16.83
N ARG A 57 -19.34 -1.70 15.86
CA ARG A 57 -19.99 -0.38 15.85
C ARG A 57 -21.17 -0.41 14.89
N GLN A 58 -22.34 0.07 15.33
CA GLN A 58 -23.45 0.47 14.47
C GLN A 58 -22.99 1.62 13.57
N TYR A 59 -22.31 1.28 12.48
CA TYR A 59 -21.62 2.21 11.62
C TYR A 59 -22.44 2.43 10.35
N LYS A 60 -22.89 3.67 10.16
CA LYS A 60 -23.43 4.11 8.87
C LYS A 60 -22.27 4.53 8.00
N LEU A 61 -22.03 3.78 6.92
CA LEU A 61 -21.06 4.13 5.88
C LEU A 61 -21.35 5.54 5.37
N ASN A 62 -20.45 6.49 5.66
CA ASN A 62 -20.50 7.83 5.11
C ASN A 62 -19.83 7.84 3.72
N PRO A 63 -20.30 8.63 2.74
CA PRO A 63 -19.59 8.87 1.49
C PRO A 63 -18.09 9.21 1.65
N PHE A 64 -17.69 9.84 2.76
CA PHE A 64 -16.28 10.05 3.06
C PHE A 64 -15.52 8.73 3.21
N ASP A 65 -16.05 7.81 4.01
CA ASP A 65 -15.45 6.53 4.33
C ASP A 65 -15.40 5.58 3.13
N GLN A 66 -16.37 5.69 2.21
CA GLN A 66 -16.33 5.01 0.91
C GLN A 66 -15.12 5.44 0.08
N LYS A 67 -14.80 6.74 0.04
CA LYS A 67 -13.61 7.25 -0.67
C LYS A 67 -12.31 6.72 -0.07
N ILE A 68 -12.27 6.57 1.26
CA ILE A 68 -11.13 5.98 1.98
C ILE A 68 -10.88 4.56 1.50
N ILE A 69 -11.90 3.70 1.60
CA ILE A 69 -11.80 2.29 1.22
C ILE A 69 -11.37 2.17 -0.24
N PHE A 70 -11.97 2.97 -1.13
CA PHE A 70 -11.66 2.93 -2.56
C PHE A 70 -10.20 3.32 -2.84
N SER A 71 -9.71 4.42 -2.26
CA SER A 71 -8.31 4.84 -2.40
C SER A 71 -7.32 3.81 -1.85
N ALA A 72 -7.62 3.22 -0.69
CA ALA A 72 -6.81 2.18 -0.07
C ALA A 72 -6.75 0.92 -0.94
N ALA A 73 -7.90 0.48 -1.47
CA ALA A 73 -7.98 -0.68 -2.36
C ALA A 73 -7.17 -0.45 -3.66
N ILE A 74 -7.28 0.73 -4.28
CA ILE A 74 -6.48 1.09 -5.45
C ILE A 74 -4.99 1.05 -5.11
N PHE A 75 -4.59 1.64 -3.99
CA PHE A 75 -3.20 1.65 -3.56
C PHE A 75 -2.64 0.24 -3.36
N MET A 76 -3.38 -0.62 -2.65
CA MET A 76 -2.99 -2.01 -2.41
C MET A 76 -2.90 -2.79 -3.73
N LEU A 77 -3.82 -2.54 -4.66
CA LEU A 77 -3.81 -3.17 -5.98
C LEU A 77 -2.61 -2.70 -6.82
N SER A 78 -2.35 -1.40 -6.89
CA SER A 78 -1.21 -0.85 -7.62
C SER A 78 0.12 -1.35 -7.05
N SER A 79 0.30 -1.30 -5.73
CA SER A 79 1.53 -1.80 -5.08
C SER A 79 1.77 -3.29 -5.33
N THR A 80 0.70 -4.09 -5.33
CA THR A 80 0.76 -5.52 -5.62
C THR A 80 1.10 -5.80 -7.08
N SER A 81 0.45 -5.10 -8.01
CA SER A 81 0.75 -5.22 -9.43
C SER A 81 2.19 -4.85 -9.75
N LEU A 82 2.69 -3.72 -9.22
CA LEU A 82 4.08 -3.29 -9.43
C LEU A 82 5.07 -4.31 -8.88
N THR A 83 4.86 -4.80 -7.66
CA THR A 83 5.74 -5.81 -7.05
C THR A 83 5.69 -7.14 -7.79
N SER A 84 4.53 -7.54 -8.31
CA SER A 84 4.39 -8.76 -9.10
C SER A 84 5.13 -8.64 -10.43
N VAL A 85 5.02 -7.49 -11.10
CA VAL A 85 5.76 -7.20 -12.33
C VAL A 85 7.27 -7.24 -12.10
N THR A 86 7.79 -6.60 -11.05
CA THR A 86 9.22 -6.62 -10.74
C THR A 86 9.73 -8.02 -10.43
N ARG A 87 8.93 -8.87 -9.75
CA ARG A 87 9.27 -10.28 -9.55
C ARG A 87 9.41 -11.04 -10.87
N ILE A 88 8.46 -10.89 -11.79
CA ILE A 88 8.52 -11.55 -13.11
C ILE A 88 9.81 -11.18 -13.85
N PHE A 89 10.20 -9.90 -13.82
CA PHE A 89 11.47 -9.44 -14.41
C PHE A 89 12.73 -9.91 -13.65
N LYS A 90 12.63 -10.32 -12.38
CA LYS A 90 13.75 -10.84 -11.57
C LYS A 90 13.99 -12.34 -11.78
N ILE A 91 12.98 -13.10 -12.21
CA ILE A 91 13.05 -14.56 -12.47
C ILE A 91 14.11 -15.00 -13.52
N PRO A 92 14.44 -14.28 -14.61
CA PRO A 92 15.36 -14.80 -15.62
C PRO A 92 16.81 -14.97 -15.14
N LYS A 93 17.21 -14.40 -13.99
CA LYS A 93 18.61 -14.48 -13.53
C LYS A 93 18.91 -15.72 -12.69
N LYS A 94 17.96 -16.22 -11.90
CA LYS A 94 18.22 -17.32 -10.95
C LYS A 94 18.30 -18.71 -11.63
N ILE A 95 17.69 -18.87 -12.81
CA ILE A 95 17.73 -20.12 -13.59
C ILE A 95 19.07 -20.30 -14.32
N LEU A 96 19.78 -19.20 -14.65
CA LEU A 96 21.03 -19.25 -15.42
C LEU A 96 22.27 -19.56 -14.57
N GLU A 97 22.18 -19.40 -13.25
CA GLU A 97 23.29 -19.64 -12.31
C GLU A 97 23.29 -21.08 -11.74
N ASP A 98 22.18 -21.80 -11.85
CA ASP A 98 22.03 -23.20 -11.43
C ASP A 98 22.33 -24.20 -12.57
N THR A 99 22.63 -23.70 -13.77
CA THR A 99 22.92 -24.52 -14.97
C THR A 99 24.34 -24.34 -15.50
N SER A 100 25.24 -23.71 -14.73
CA SER A 100 26.66 -23.51 -15.11
C SER A 100 27.59 -23.95 -13.98
#